data_AF-A0A1I0NI99-F1
#
_entry.id   AF-A0A1I0NI99-F1
#
_cell.length_a   1.000
_cell.length_b   1.000
_cell.length_c   1.000
_cell.angle_alpha   90.00
_cell.angle_beta   90.00
_cell.angle_gamma   90.00
#
_symmetry.space_group_name_H-M   'P 1'
#
loop_
_entity.id
_entity.type
_entity.pdbx_description
1 polymer ?
#
loop_
_entity_poly.entity_id
_entity_poly.type
_entity_poly.pdbx_seq_one_letter_code
_entity_poly.pdbx_strand_id
1 'polypeptide(L)'
;MKYGKQKRTAVVIVAVVVMILCIAAFKMPYPFTIEADGIIVNNNLPGRENYAICMLVPYRYKEFLQGERPVVATFEGRDDVSINSSIVSVSHQIVKKSNENFFEVYVQLADMEVDYYDLYPGMKVHVVISVDDTSIIRRIAT
;
A
#
# COMPACT_ATOMS: atom_id res chain seq x y z
N MET A 1 30.71 34.96 -34.72
CA MET A 1 29.93 35.01 -33.44
C MET A 1 28.68 34.10 -33.39
N LYS A 2 28.51 33.09 -34.27
CA LYS A 2 27.32 32.20 -34.25
C LYS A 2 27.35 31.09 -33.18
N TYR A 3 28.53 30.63 -32.76
CA TYR A 3 28.69 29.52 -31.80
C TYR A 3 28.24 29.82 -30.37
N GLY A 4 28.33 31.09 -29.93
CA GLY A 4 27.93 31.48 -28.57
C GLY A 4 26.40 31.49 -28.34
N LYS A 5 25.62 31.74 -29.39
CA LYS A 5 24.14 31.72 -29.31
C LYS A 5 23.60 30.30 -29.21
N GLN A 6 24.12 29.34 -29.99
CA GLN A 6 23.70 27.93 -29.92
C GLN A 6 23.91 27.30 -28.54
N LYS A 7 25.04 27.58 -27.87
CA LYS A 7 25.31 27.08 -26.51
C LYS A 7 24.30 27.61 -25.50
N ARG A 8 23.90 28.88 -25.61
CA ARG A 8 22.89 29.48 -24.72
C ARG A 8 21.50 28.89 -24.95
N THR A 9 21.12 28.65 -26.21
CA THR A 9 19.84 28.02 -26.55
C THR A 9 19.75 26.59 -26.00
N ALA A 10 20.84 25.81 -26.10
CA ALA A 10 20.88 24.46 -25.54
C ALA A 10 20.70 24.45 -24.01
N VAL A 11 21.36 25.36 -23.28
CA VAL A 11 21.20 25.48 -21.83
C VAL A 11 19.78 25.86 -21.43
N VAL A 12 19.14 26.79 -22.17
CA VAL A 12 17.75 27.19 -21.91
C VAL A 12 16.80 26.02 -22.12
N ILE A 13 16.98 25.21 -23.17
CA ILE A 13 16.15 24.03 -23.43
C ILE A 13 16.29 23.02 -22.28
N VAL A 14 17.52 22.72 -21.86
CA VAL A 14 17.75 21.80 -20.73
C VAL A 14 17.12 22.35 -19.45
N ALA A 15 17.26 23.65 -19.16
CA ALA A 15 16.66 24.28 -17.99
C ALA A 15 15.14 24.18 -17.99
N VAL A 16 14.48 24.38 -19.14
CA VAL A 16 13.02 24.23 -19.27
C VAL A 16 12.59 22.78 -19.07
N VAL A 17 13.30 21.80 -19.65
CA VAL A 17 12.99 20.38 -19.45
C VAL A 17 13.15 19.99 -17.98
N VAL A 18 14.24 20.40 -17.32
CA VAL A 18 14.46 20.15 -15.89
C VAL A 18 13.37 20.81 -15.04
N MET A 19 12.97 22.04 -15.36
CA MET A 19 11.88 22.73 -14.67
C MET A 19 10.54 21.98 -14.80
N ILE A 20 10.22 21.47 -15.99
CA ILE A 20 9.02 20.66 -16.23
C ILE A 20 9.08 19.35 -15.44
N LEU A 21 10.23 18.66 -15.42
CA LEU A 21 10.43 17.45 -14.62
C LEU A 21 10.26 17.71 -13.12
N CYS A 22 10.78 18.85 -12.61
CA CYS A 22 10.57 19.26 -11.22
C CYS A 22 9.08 19.49 -10.92
N ILE A 23 8.35 20.17 -11.80
CA ILE A 23 6.90 20.40 -11.62
C ILE A 23 6.14 19.07 -11.62
N ALA A 24 6.49 18.16 -12.54
CA ALA A 24 5.89 16.82 -12.59
C ALA A 24 6.17 16.04 -11.30
N ALA A 25 7.40 16.06 -10.79
CA ALA A 25 7.76 15.42 -9.52
C ALA A 25 7.03 16.02 -8.30
N PHE A 26 6.68 17.32 -8.36
CA PHE A 26 5.86 17.96 -7.32
C PHE A 26 4.38 17.56 -7.38
N LYS A 27 3.85 17.39 -8.59
CA LYS A 27 2.41 17.20 -8.83
C LYS A 27 1.98 15.75 -8.91
N MET A 28 2.88 14.83 -9.28
CA MET A 28 2.58 13.41 -9.33
C MET A 28 2.65 12.84 -7.90
N PRO A 29 1.52 12.49 -7.26
CA PRO A 29 1.58 11.66 -6.07
C PRO A 29 2.24 10.34 -6.48
N TYR A 30 3.23 9.91 -5.72
CA TYR A 30 3.81 8.57 -5.87
C TYR A 30 3.30 7.78 -4.68
N PRO A 31 2.06 7.24 -4.76
CA PRO A 31 1.44 6.59 -3.62
C PRO A 31 2.34 5.44 -3.18
N PHE A 32 2.76 5.48 -1.92
CA PHE A 32 3.56 4.43 -1.34
C PHE A 32 2.63 3.31 -0.89
N THR A 33 2.58 2.25 -1.70
CA THR A 33 1.78 1.06 -1.43
C THR A 33 2.66 -0.07 -0.89
N ILE A 34 2.08 -0.87 -0.01
CA ILE A 34 2.66 -2.13 0.46
C ILE A 34 1.75 -3.25 -0.03
N GLU A 35 2.32 -4.14 -0.84
CA GLU A 35 1.65 -5.35 -1.30
C GLU A 35 1.98 -6.50 -0.34
N ALA A 36 0.96 -7.25 0.07
CA ALA A 36 1.09 -8.40 0.94
C ALA A 36 0.05 -9.47 0.59
N ASP A 37 0.48 -10.73 0.60
CA ASP A 37 -0.42 -11.86 0.50
C ASP A 37 -0.90 -12.28 1.88
N GLY A 38 -2.16 -12.69 1.96
CA GLY A 38 -2.83 -13.11 3.18
C GLY A 38 -3.86 -14.19 2.95
N ILE A 39 -4.53 -14.56 4.02
CA ILE A 39 -5.64 -15.52 4.04
C ILE A 39 -6.81 -14.96 4.85
N ILE A 40 -8.02 -15.33 4.46
CA ILE A 40 -9.20 -15.07 5.29
C ILE A 40 -9.17 -16.01 6.49
N VAL A 41 -9.37 -15.47 7.68
CA VAL A 41 -9.45 -16.20 8.94
C VAL A 41 -10.76 -15.88 9.64
N ASN A 42 -11.27 -16.85 10.39
CA ASN A 42 -12.40 -16.60 11.28
C ASN A 42 -11.90 -15.80 12.49
N ASN A 43 -12.49 -14.64 12.71
CA ASN A 43 -12.17 -13.74 13.79
C ASN A 43 -12.97 -14.15 15.03
N ASN A 44 -12.35 -14.97 15.88
CA ASN A 44 -12.98 -15.47 17.11
C ASN A 44 -13.08 -14.41 18.24
N LEU A 45 -12.91 -13.12 17.93
CA LEU A 45 -12.93 -12.03 18.92
C LEU A 45 -14.37 -11.54 19.14
N PRO A 46 -14.90 -11.61 20.37
CA PRO A 46 -16.27 -11.20 20.67
C PRO A 46 -16.47 -9.69 20.43
N GLY A 47 -17.54 -9.33 19.71
CA GLY A 47 -17.91 -7.94 19.43
C GLY A 47 -17.29 -7.31 18.19
N ARG A 48 -16.60 -8.10 17.35
CA ARG A 48 -16.17 -7.73 16.00
C ARG A 48 -16.75 -8.70 14.97
N GLU A 49 -16.76 -8.29 13.71
CA GLU A 49 -17.18 -9.11 12.57
C GLU A 49 -16.43 -10.45 12.57
N ASN A 50 -17.10 -11.50 12.12
CA ASN A 50 -16.66 -12.88 12.25
C ASN A 50 -15.50 -13.23 11.31
N TYR A 51 -15.12 -12.34 10.39
CA TYR A 51 -14.06 -12.60 9.43
C TYR A 51 -13.02 -11.49 9.43
N ALA A 52 -11.77 -11.90 9.27
CA ALA A 52 -10.64 -10.99 9.11
C ALA A 52 -9.69 -11.53 8.04
N ILE A 53 -8.93 -10.64 7.42
CA ILE A 53 -7.79 -11.01 6.57
C ILE A 53 -6.55 -10.96 7.43
N CYS A 54 -5.85 -12.08 7.55
CA CYS A 54 -4.53 -12.15 8.18
C CYS A 54 -3.46 -12.16 7.09
N MET A 55 -2.58 -11.17 7.11
CA MET A 55 -1.48 -11.04 6.14
C MET A 55 -0.13 -10.90 6.85
N LEU A 56 0.92 -11.36 6.19
CA LEU A 56 2.29 -11.30 6.70
C LEU A 56 3.02 -10.13 6.04
N VAL A 57 3.34 -9.09 6.82
CA VAL A 57 4.04 -7.92 6.32
C VAL A 57 5.47 -7.88 6.84
N PRO A 58 6.48 -7.58 6.00
CA PRO A 58 7.87 -7.44 6.44
C PRO A 58 8.04 -6.39 7.55
N TYR A 59 8.86 -6.70 8.56
CA TYR A 59 9.09 -5.82 9.73
C TYR A 59 9.58 -4.41 9.37
N ARG A 60 10.28 -4.26 8.24
CA ARG A 60 10.73 -2.95 7.73
C ARG A 60 9.58 -1.94 7.55
N TYR A 61 8.35 -2.42 7.42
CA TYR A 61 7.17 -1.58 7.23
C TYR A 61 6.38 -1.29 8.51
N LYS A 62 6.83 -1.80 9.66
CA LYS A 62 6.09 -1.67 10.92
C LYS A 62 5.77 -0.22 11.30
N GLU A 63 6.72 0.70 11.11
CA GLU A 63 6.53 2.11 11.46
C GLU A 63 5.47 2.80 10.58
N PHE A 64 5.33 2.36 9.34
CA PHE A 64 4.36 2.90 8.39
C PHE A 64 2.92 2.44 8.65
N LEU A 65 2.78 1.31 9.35
CA LEU A 65 1.50 0.67 9.65
C LEU A 65 0.98 1.01 11.06
N GLN A 66 1.54 2.03 11.70
CA GLN A 66 0.99 2.58 12.94
C GLN A 66 -0.21 3.48 12.61
N GLY A 67 -1.43 2.99 12.87
CA GLY A 67 -2.70 3.71 12.69
C GLY A 67 -3.65 3.09 11.67
N GLU A 68 -4.83 3.68 11.51
CA GLU A 68 -5.80 3.29 10.48
C GLU A 68 -5.24 3.66 9.10
N ARG A 69 -5.03 2.65 8.25
CA ARG A 69 -4.60 2.81 6.85
C ARG A 69 -5.63 2.19 5.93
N PRO A 70 -5.97 2.83 4.80
CA PRO A 70 -6.83 2.24 3.79
C PRO A 70 -6.14 1.05 3.12
N VAL A 71 -6.94 0.02 2.87
CA VAL A 71 -6.52 -1.26 2.34
C VAL A 71 -7.49 -1.68 1.25
N VAL A 72 -6.95 -2.16 0.14
CA VAL A 72 -7.72 -2.81 -0.92
C VAL A 72 -7.36 -4.28 -0.93
N ALA A 73 -8.35 -5.14 -0.75
CA ALA A 73 -8.20 -6.59 -0.77
C ALA A 73 -8.83 -7.17 -2.04
N THR A 74 -8.09 -8.06 -2.71
CA THR A 74 -8.52 -8.81 -3.90
C THR A 74 -8.39 -10.29 -3.62
N PHE A 75 -9.28 -11.12 -4.16
CA PHE A 75 -9.44 -12.51 -3.74
C PHE A 75 -9.08 -13.47 -4.88
N GLU A 76 -8.30 -14.50 -4.58
CA GLU A 76 -7.90 -15.49 -5.59
C GLU A 76 -9.13 -16.24 -6.12
N GLY A 77 -9.39 -16.14 -7.43
CA GLY A 77 -10.57 -16.72 -8.08
C GLY A 77 -11.78 -15.78 -8.14
N ARG A 78 -11.65 -14.53 -7.70
CA ARG A 78 -12.65 -13.45 -7.84
C ARG A 78 -11.97 -12.14 -8.25
N ASP A 79 -11.48 -12.10 -9.49
CA ASP A 79 -10.71 -10.95 -10.02
C ASP A 79 -11.55 -9.66 -10.17
N ASP A 80 -12.88 -9.79 -10.17
CA ASP A 80 -13.84 -8.69 -10.23
C ASP A 80 -14.22 -8.12 -8.85
N VAL A 81 -13.81 -8.78 -7.77
CA VAL A 81 -14.15 -8.39 -6.40
C VAL A 81 -12.96 -7.73 -5.72
N SER A 82 -13.12 -6.44 -5.40
CA SER A 82 -12.21 -5.69 -4.55
C SER A 82 -12.95 -5.11 -3.36
N ILE A 83 -12.49 -5.41 -2.15
CA ILE A 83 -13.05 -4.85 -0.91
C ILE A 83 -12.12 -3.77 -0.38
N ASN A 84 -12.69 -2.61 -0.06
CA ASN A 84 -11.99 -1.51 0.57
C ASN A 84 -12.24 -1.56 2.07
N SER A 85 -11.19 -1.74 2.86
CA SER A 85 -11.25 -1.78 4.32
C SER A 85 -10.09 -0.99 4.93
N SER A 86 -9.95 -1.03 6.25
CA SER A 86 -8.86 -0.41 6.98
C SER A 86 -8.15 -1.40 7.90
N ILE A 87 -6.87 -1.14 8.16
CA ILE A 87 -6.11 -1.93 9.15
C ILE A 87 -6.71 -1.70 10.53
N VAL A 88 -7.08 -2.80 11.19
CA VAL A 88 -7.70 -2.76 12.51
C VAL A 88 -6.70 -3.12 13.60
N SER A 89 -5.79 -4.06 13.34
CA SER A 89 -4.74 -4.38 14.29
C SER A 89 -3.48 -4.91 13.63
N VAL A 90 -2.36 -4.58 14.26
CA VAL A 90 -1.03 -5.09 13.94
C VAL A 90 -0.60 -5.97 15.12
N SER A 91 -0.29 -7.23 14.84
CA SER A 91 0.26 -8.13 15.85
C SER A 91 1.66 -7.70 16.23
N HIS A 92 1.96 -7.75 17.54
CA HIS A 92 3.32 -7.56 18.04
C HIS A 92 4.17 -8.82 17.90
N GLN A 93 3.58 -9.95 17.50
CA GLN A 93 4.31 -11.20 17.32
C GLN A 93 5.08 -11.19 16.00
N ILE A 94 6.36 -11.56 16.09
CA ILE A 94 7.24 -11.65 14.93
C ILE A 94 7.22 -13.10 14.43
N VAL A 95 6.83 -13.27 13.18
CA VAL A 95 6.87 -14.54 12.46
C VAL A 95 8.12 -14.55 11.58
N LYS A 96 9.02 -15.50 11.81
CA LYS A 96 10.24 -15.63 10.99
C LYS A 96 9.96 -16.55 9.79
N LYS A 97 10.09 -16.01 8.58
CA LYS A 97 9.92 -16.76 7.32
C LYS A 97 11.09 -16.46 6.41
N SER A 98 11.71 -17.49 5.82
CA SER A 98 12.79 -17.32 4.83
C SER A 98 13.93 -16.36 5.27
N ASN A 99 14.33 -16.43 6.54
CA ASN A 99 15.36 -15.58 7.17
C ASN A 99 14.99 -14.08 7.35
N GLU A 100 13.77 -13.68 7.00
CA GLU A 100 13.24 -12.34 7.27
C GLU A 100 12.20 -12.37 8.40
N ASN A 101 12.05 -11.23 9.07
CA ASN A 101 11.09 -11.03 10.14
C ASN A 101 9.82 -10.41 9.58
N PHE A 102 8.69 -11.06 9.79
CA PHE A 102 7.37 -10.60 9.43
C PHE A 102 6.54 -10.35 10.68
N PHE A 103 5.48 -9.58 10.55
CA PHE A 103 4.44 -9.49 11.56
C PHE A 103 3.08 -9.72 10.90
N GLU A 104 2.13 -10.18 11.69
CA GLU A 104 0.78 -10.39 11.22
C GLU A 104 -0.01 -9.09 11.31
N VAL A 105 -0.73 -8.78 10.25
CA VAL A 105 -1.66 -7.66 10.19
C VAL A 105 -3.06 -8.20 9.95
N TYR A 106 -4.01 -7.67 10.71
CA TYR A 106 -5.40 -8.04 10.64
C TYR A 106 -6.22 -6.87 10.08
N VAL A 107 -6.91 -7.16 8.98
CA VAL A 107 -7.88 -6.27 8.35
C VAL A 107 -9.26 -6.87 8.59
N GLN A 108 -10.19 -6.07 9.09
CA GLN A 108 -11.53 -6.55 9.38
C GLN A 108 -12.35 -6.59 8.08
N LEU A 109 -13.15 -7.64 7.90
CA LEU A 109 -14.06 -7.80 6.78
C LEU A 109 -15.49 -7.71 7.27
N ALA A 110 -16.34 -7.00 6.53
CA ALA A 110 -17.76 -6.96 6.85
C ALA A 110 -18.41 -8.31 6.59
N ASP A 111 -19.17 -8.82 7.57
CA ASP A 111 -19.90 -10.09 7.44
C ASP A 111 -20.82 -10.06 6.21
N MET A 112 -21.43 -8.91 5.92
CA MET A 112 -22.25 -8.71 4.72
C MET A 112 -21.46 -8.87 3.42
N GLU A 113 -20.21 -8.39 3.36
CA GLU A 113 -19.37 -8.53 2.17
C GLU A 113 -18.90 -9.97 2.00
N VAL A 114 -18.59 -10.65 3.11
CA VAL A 114 -18.23 -12.07 3.10
C VAL A 114 -19.36 -12.93 2.57
N ASP A 115 -20.59 -12.70 3.04
CA ASP A 115 -21.76 -13.45 2.58
C ASP A 115 -22.14 -13.08 1.14
N TYR A 116 -22.06 -11.80 0.76
CA TYR A 116 -22.42 -11.34 -0.59
C TYR A 116 -21.45 -11.84 -1.66
N TYR A 117 -20.16 -11.86 -1.36
CA TYR A 117 -19.11 -12.34 -2.26
C TYR A 117 -18.66 -13.77 -1.91
N ASP A 118 -19.52 -14.60 -1.31
CA ASP A 118 -19.23 -15.95 -0.77
C ASP A 118 -17.74 -16.22 -0.47
N LEU A 119 -17.17 -15.37 0.38
CA LEU A 119 -15.80 -15.50 0.84
C LEU A 119 -15.77 -16.55 1.96
N TYR A 120 -14.67 -17.29 2.06
CA TYR A 120 -14.56 -18.36 3.06
C TYR A 120 -13.18 -18.39 3.72
N PRO A 121 -13.08 -18.85 4.98
CA PRO A 121 -11.81 -18.99 5.67
C PRO A 121 -10.83 -19.89 4.90
N GLY A 122 -9.56 -19.49 4.83
CA GLY A 122 -8.51 -20.15 4.08
C GLY A 122 -8.40 -19.71 2.62
N MET A 123 -9.33 -18.90 2.12
CA MET A 123 -9.19 -18.27 0.80
C MET A 123 -8.00 -17.31 0.79
N LYS A 124 -7.20 -17.36 -0.26
CA LYS A 124 -6.04 -16.48 -0.44
C LYS A 124 -6.49 -15.11 -0.89
N VAL A 125 -5.81 -14.11 -0.36
CA VAL A 125 -6.13 -12.70 -0.58
C VAL A 125 -4.84 -11.98 -0.94
N HIS A 126 -4.87 -11.18 -1.99
CA HIS A 126 -3.83 -10.22 -2.29
C HIS A 126 -4.28 -8.84 -1.80
N VAL A 127 -3.45 -8.24 -0.94
CA VAL A 127 -3.79 -7.02 -0.21
C VAL A 127 -2.82 -5.90 -0.60
N VAL A 128 -3.38 -4.74 -0.91
CA VAL A 128 -2.64 -3.51 -1.20
C VAL A 128 -2.97 -2.48 -0.13
N ILE A 129 -1.99 -2.13 0.69
CA ILE A 129 -2.11 -1.12 1.74
C ILE A 129 -1.57 0.20 1.21
N SER A 130 -2.38 1.25 1.23
CA SER A 130 -1.91 2.61 0.91
C SER A 130 -1.42 3.29 2.18
N VAL A 131 -0.11 3.52 2.26
CA VAL A 131 0.52 4.13 3.43
C VAL A 131 0.45 5.65 3.36
N ASP A 132 0.82 6.20 2.21
CA ASP A 132 0.97 7.64 2.03
C ASP A 132 0.75 8.02 0.56
N ASP A 133 -0.10 9.01 0.33
CA ASP A 133 -0.42 9.54 -0.99
C ASP A 133 0.34 10.86 -1.29
N THR A 134 1.30 11.24 -0.44
CA THR A 134 2.09 12.46 -0.65
C THR A 134 3.20 12.31 -1.69
N SER A 135 3.57 13.41 -2.34
CA SER A 135 4.64 13.44 -3.35
C SER A 135 6.03 13.28 -2.72
N ILE A 136 6.96 12.66 -3.47
CA ILE A 136 8.32 12.27 -3.01
C ILE A 136 9.07 13.43 -2.34
N ILE A 137 8.95 14.65 -2.86
CA ILE A 137 9.67 15.81 -2.31
C ILE A 137 9.12 16.25 -0.95
N ARG A 138 7.81 16.10 -0.72
CA ARG A 138 7.19 16.44 0.59
C ARG A 138 7.71 15.52 1.69
N ARG A 139 7.99 14.27 1.35
CA ARG A 139 8.58 13.26 2.25
C ARG A 139 10.05 13.53 2.60
N ILE A 140 10.83 14.16 1.72
CA ILE A 140 12.25 14.50 1.98
C ILE A 140 12.39 15.82 2.74
N ALA A 141 11.40 16.71 2.64
CA ALA A 141 11.41 18.03 3.27
C ALA A 141 10.93 18.05 4.74
N THR A 142 10.53 16.90 5.30
CA THR A 142 10.11 16.72 6.70
C THR A 142 11.14 15.88 7.44
#